data_AF-A0A4Y2HKM8-F1
#
_entry.id   AF-A0A4Y2HKM8-F1
#
_cell.length_a   1.000
_cell.length_b   1.000
_cell.length_c   1.000
_cell.angle_alpha   90.00
_cell.angle_beta   90.00
_cell.angle_gamma   90.00
#
_symmetry.space_group_name_H-M   'P 1'
#
loop_
_entity.id
_entity.type
_entity.pdbx_description
1 polymer ?
#
loop_
_entity_poly.entity_id
_entity_poly.type
_entity_poly.pdbx_seq_one_letter_code
_entity_poly.pdbx_strand_id
1 'polypeptide(L)' 'MKTFLYGRRAILQHVRRTKYKEILQNELEQRKLPKKALLGVLYHIYDIIGSDAVAPVETSSGIVLRLQPELIR' A
#
# COMPACT_ATOMS: atom_id res chain seq x y z
N MET A 1 -21.08 -4.30 -0.56
CA MET A 1 -20.53 -4.58 -1.91
C MET A 1 -19.07 -4.14 -1.98
N LYS A 2 -18.12 -5.07 -2.19
CA LYS A 2 -16.65 -4.91 -2.44
C LYS A 2 -15.94 -3.69 -1.81
N THR A 3 -16.16 -3.41 -0.52
CA THR A 3 -15.54 -2.28 0.21
C THR A 3 -14.02 -2.41 0.31
N PHE A 4 -13.50 -3.64 0.35
CA PHE A 4 -12.06 -3.92 0.41
C PHE A 4 -11.29 -3.39 -0.81
N LEU A 5 -11.91 -3.40 -2.00
CA LEU A 5 -11.29 -2.89 -3.22
C LEU A 5 -11.05 -1.38 -3.18
N TYR A 6 -11.89 -0.62 -2.46
CA TYR A 6 -11.71 0.82 -2.32
C TYR A 6 -10.49 1.15 -1.46
N GLY A 7 -10.29 0.42 -0.35
CA GLY A 7 -9.11 0.57 0.50
C GLY A 7 -7.83 0.19 -0.22
N ARG A 8 -7.82 -0.96 -0.91
CA ARG A 8 -6.67 -1.41 -1.71
C ARG A 8 -6.30 -0.39 -2.80
N ARG A 9 -7.29 0.11 -3.56
CA ARG A 9 -7.06 1.14 -4.58
C ARG A 9 -6.52 2.44 -3.98
N ALA A 10 -7.04 2.87 -2.83
CA ALA A 10 -6.57 4.08 -2.16
C ALA A 10 -5.10 3.94 -1.71
N ILE A 11 -4.73 2.83 -1.07
CA ILE A 11 -3.34 2.56 -0.69
C ILE A 11 -2.42 2.54 -1.91
N LEU A 12 -2.79 1.79 -2.95
CA LEU A 12 -1.98 1.72 -4.17
C LEU A 12 -1.85 3.10 -4.85
N GLN A 13 -2.87 3.94 -4.77
CA GLN A 13 -2.79 5.32 -5.26
C GLN A 13 -1.80 6.16 -4.44
N HIS A 14 -1.75 5.98 -3.11
CA HIS A 14 -0.74 6.63 -2.27
C HIS A 14 0.67 6.22 -2.69
N VAL A 15 0.95 4.92 -2.79
CA VAL A 15 2.24 4.38 -3.23
C VAL A 15 2.60 4.86 -4.65
N ARG A 16 1.64 4.91 -5.58
CA ARG A 16 1.89 5.39 -6.95
C ARG A 16 2.24 6.87 -7.04
N ARG A 17 1.82 7.68 -6.07
CA ARG A 17 2.08 9.13 -6.03
C ARG A 17 3.40 9.49 -5.34
N THR A 18 4.05 8.54 -4.67
CA THR A 18 5.34 8.81 -4.03
C THR A 18 6.48 8.78 -5.05
N LYS A 19 7.60 9.40 -4.67
CA LYS A 19 8.82 9.35 -5.45
C LYS A 19 9.28 7.88 -5.55
N TYR A 20 9.71 7.47 -6.75
CA TYR A 20 10.15 6.09 -7.05
C TYR A 20 9.09 5.00 -6.84
N LYS A 21 7.82 5.35 -6.61
CA LYS A 21 6.72 4.41 -6.33
C LYS A 21 7.02 3.52 -5.11
N GLU A 22 7.70 4.08 -4.12
CA GLU A 22 8.04 3.41 -2.87
C GLU A 22 7.70 4.29 -1.67
N ILE A 23 7.37 3.68 -0.53
CA ILE A 23 7.00 4.37 0.71
C ILE A 23 7.41 3.53 1.93
N LEU A 24 7.82 4.17 3.02
CA LEU A 24 8.03 3.47 4.29
C LEU A 24 6.71 2.91 4.82
N GLN A 25 6.72 1.69 5.34
CA GLN A 25 5.53 1.06 5.93
C GLN A 25 4.93 1.95 7.03
N ASN A 26 5.77 2.45 7.94
CA ASN A 26 5.34 3.34 9.03
C ASN A 26 4.70 4.64 8.51
N GLU A 27 5.16 5.17 7.38
CA GLU A 27 4.55 6.37 6.76
C GLU A 27 3.19 6.01 6.14
N LEU A 28 3.09 4.84 5.52
CA LEU A 28 1.84 4.36 4.91
C LEU A 28 0.77 4.06 5.97
N GLU A 29 1.16 3.54 7.13
CA GLU A 29 0.27 3.27 8.27
C GLU A 29 -0.37 4.55 8.83
N GLN A 30 0.34 5.67 8.75
CA GLN A 30 -0.17 6.98 9.19
C GLN A 30 -1.08 7.66 8.16
N ARG A 31 -1.19 7.14 6.94
CA ARG A 31 -2.04 7.73 5.89
C ARG A 31 -3.52 7.48 6.20
N LYS A 32 -4.33 8.53 6.07
CA LYS A 32 -5.78 8.43 6.21
C LYS A 32 -6.38 7.71 5.02
N LEU A 33 -7.10 6.62 5.28
CA LEU A 33 -7.93 5.95 4.29
C LEU A 33 -9.30 6.60 4.15
N PRO A 34 -9.93 6.50 2.96
CA PRO A 34 -11.30 6.95 2.77
C PRO A 34 -12.26 6.18 3.68
N LYS A 35 -13.31 6.83 4.18
CA LYS A 35 -14.35 6.22 5.06
C LYS A 35 -15.00 4.95 4.50
N LYS A 36 -14.90 4.72 3.19
CA LYS A 36 -15.39 3.51 2.51
C LYS A 36 -14.50 2.28 2.73
N ALA A 37 -13.26 2.46 3.21
CA ALA A 37 -12.33 1.40 3.56
C ALA A 37 -12.54 0.99 5.03
N LEU A 38 -13.46 0.05 5.23
CA LEU A 38 -13.95 -0.33 6.56
C LEU A 38 -12.97 -1.22 7.35
N LEU A 39 -11.95 -1.79 6.70
CA LEU A 39 -11.07 -2.81 7.29
C LEU A 39 -9.79 -2.24 7.93
N GLY A 40 -9.63 -0.91 7.94
CA GLY A 40 -8.46 -0.24 8.50
C GLY A 40 -7.22 -0.29 7.61
N VAL A 41 -6.19 0.50 7.95
CA VAL A 41 -4.99 0.69 7.13
C VAL A 41 -4.15 -0.58 7.07
N LEU A 42 -3.89 -1.20 8.23
CA LEU A 42 -3.05 -2.40 8.34
C LEU A 42 -3.56 -3.56 7.49
N TYR A 43 -4.88 -3.81 7.50
CA TYR A 43 -5.47 -4.86 6.67
C TYR A 43 -5.14 -4.65 5.18
N HIS A 44 -5.31 -3.42 4.69
CA HIS A 44 -5.04 -3.12 3.29
C HIS A 44 -3.55 -3.13 2.95
N ILE A 45 -2.66 -2.85 3.90
CA ILE A 45 -1.21 -3.01 3.74
C ILE A 45 -0.86 -4.50 3.57
N TYR A 46 -1.35 -5.35 4.45
CA TYR A 46 -1.10 -6.79 4.34
C TYR A 46 -1.76 -7.41 3.10
N ASP A 47 -2.93 -6.89 2.67
CA ASP A 47 -3.57 -7.30 1.42
C ASP A 47 -2.73 -6.95 0.18
N ILE A 48 -2.12 -5.75 0.11
CA ILE A 48 -1.26 -5.40 -1.03
C ILE A 48 0.07 -6.16 -1.04
N ILE A 49 0.59 -6.52 0.13
CA ILE A 49 1.80 -7.35 0.27
C ILE A 49 1.48 -8.78 -0.17
N GLY A 50 0.42 -9.39 0.38
CA GLY A 50 0.02 -10.77 0.08
C GLY A 50 -0.56 -10.97 -1.32
N SER A 51 -0.81 -9.89 -2.06
CA SER A 51 -1.26 -9.94 -3.46
C SER A 51 -0.18 -9.53 -4.46
N ASP A 52 1.08 -9.49 -4.02
CA ASP A 52 2.27 -9.13 -4.81
C ASP A 52 2.17 -7.78 -5.53
N ALA A 53 1.28 -6.90 -5.07
CA ALA A 53 1.17 -5.57 -5.67
C ALA A 53 2.35 -4.67 -5.25
N VAL A 54 2.92 -4.93 -4.07
CA VAL A 54 4.14 -4.31 -3.56
C VAL A 54 5.10 -5.36 -3.04
N ALA A 55 6.39 -5.07 -3.13
CA ALA A 55 7.44 -5.86 -2.50
C ALA A 55 7.97 -5.10 -1.26
N PRO A 56 7.99 -5.71 -0.07
CA PRO A 56 8.69 -5.17 1.08
C PRO A 56 10.21 -5.31 0.89
N VAL A 57 10.95 -4.25 1.17
CA VAL A 57 12.41 -4.19 1.12
C VAL A 57 12.90 -3.67 2.46
N GLU A 58 13.75 -4.43 3.14
CA GLU A 58 14.35 -3.99 4.39
C GLU A 58 15.44 -2.94 4.13
N THR A 59 15.36 -1.83 4.86
CA THR A 59 16.35 -0.75 4.80
C THR A 59 16.78 -0.37 6.21
N SER A 60 17.89 0.36 6.35
CA SER A 60 18.37 0.85 7.65
C SER A 60 17.40 1.78 8.38
N SER A 61 16.42 2.36 7.67
CA SER A 61 15.36 3.21 8.24
C SER A 61 14.03 2.48 8.46
N GLY A 62 13.97 1.18 8.16
CA GLY A 62 12.77 0.35 8.27
C GLY A 62 12.35 -0.28 6.94
N ILE A 63 11.15 -0.86 6.92
CA ILE A 63 10.62 -1.56 5.74
C ILE A 63 10.05 -0.54 4.75
N VAL A 64 10.54 -0.61 3.51
CA VAL A 64 10.01 0.17 2.37
C VAL A 64 9.15 -0.75 1.50
N LEU A 65 7.95 -0.30 1.19
CA LEU A 65 7.03 -0.97 0.27
C LEU A 65 7.18 -0.36 -1.12
N ARG A 66 7.69 -1.14 -2.07
CA ARG A 66 7.92 -0.72 -3.46
C ARG A 66 6.88 -1.35 -4.38
N LEU A 67 6.25 -0.54 -5.23
CA LEU A 67 5.31 -1.06 -6.24
C LEU A 67 6.03 -2.00 -7.21
N GLN A 68 5.51 -3.21 -7.42
CA GLN A 68 6.08 -4.12 -8.38
C GLN A 68 5.79 -3.64 -9.83
N PRO A 69 6.81 -3.58 -10.70
CA PRO A 69 6.65 -3.09 -12.07
C PRO A 69 5.83 -4.03 -12.96
N GLU A 70 5.74 -5.32 -12.61
CA GLU A 70 5.05 -6.34 -13.41
C GLU A 70 3.53 -6.16 -13.41
N LEU A 71 2.99 -5.46 -12.42
CA LEU A 71 1.56 -5.18 -12.27
C LEU A 71 1.08 -3.91 -13.02
N ILE A 72 1.93 -3.33 -13.87
CA ILE A 72 1.63 -2.10 -14.64
C ILE A 72 1.26 -2.41 -16.10
N ARG A 73 1.33 -3.67 -16.54
CA ARG A 73 0.92 -4.11 -17.89
C ARG A 73 -0.58 -4.29 -18.02
#